data_AF-A0A7C2LLC3-F1
#
_entry.id   AF-A0A7C2LLC3-F1
#
_cell.length_a   1.000
_cell.length_b   1.000
_cell.length_c   1.000
_cell.angle_alpha   90.00
_cell.angle_beta   90.00
_cell.angle_gamma   90.00
#
_symmetry.space_group_name_H-M   'P 1'
#
loop_
_entity.id
_entity.type
_entity.pdbx_description
1 polymer ?
#
loop_
_entity_poly.entity_id
_entity_poly.type
_entity_poly.pdbx_seq_one_letter_code
_entity_poly.pdbx_strand_id
1 'polypeptide(L)'
;MKKEVSPAVAIAVIVVALLIAGFVLYRAFVGTRPSAAPSQTGLKINELVNRTGGDARLLSPEERAMVKDAIEKRIIPPGIFRNLE
;
A
#
# COMPACT_ATOMS: atom_id res chain seq x y z
N MET A 1 -30.00 -27.50 33.46
CA MET A 1 -28.75 -28.02 32.86
C MET A 1 -27.70 -26.92 32.89
N LYS A 2 -26.82 -26.89 33.91
CA LYS A 2 -25.65 -25.99 33.89
C LYS A 2 -24.67 -26.62 32.89
N LYS A 3 -24.46 -25.98 31.73
CA LYS A 3 -23.41 -26.39 30.81
C LYS A 3 -22.08 -26.15 31.52
N GLU A 4 -21.46 -27.22 32.00
CA GLU A 4 -20.12 -27.17 32.57
C GLU A 4 -19.17 -26.84 31.42
N VAL A 5 -18.75 -25.58 31.37
CA VAL A 5 -17.73 -25.16 30.42
C VAL A 5 -16.45 -25.87 30.82
N SER A 6 -16.01 -26.80 29.99
CA SER A 6 -14.74 -27.51 30.20
C SER A 6 -13.62 -26.49 30.40
N PRO A 7 -12.72 -26.67 31.40
CA PRO A 7 -11.59 -25.77 31.63
C PRO A 7 -10.77 -25.48 30.37
N ALA A 8 -10.66 -26.47 29.47
CA ALA A 8 -9.98 -26.31 28.19
C ALA A 8 -10.64 -25.26 27.28
N VAL A 9 -11.97 -25.18 27.28
CA VAL A 9 -12.73 -24.20 26.49
C VAL A 9 -12.52 -22.80 27.06
N ALA A 10 -12.51 -22.65 28.38
CA ALA A 10 -12.25 -21.36 29.02
C ALA A 10 -10.84 -20.84 28.68
N ILE A 11 -9.83 -21.70 28.73
CA ILE A 11 -8.46 -21.35 28.37
C ILE A 11 -8.37 -20.93 26.90
N ALA A 12 -9.00 -21.69 25.99
CA ALA A 12 -9.00 -21.37 24.57
C ALA A 12 -9.60 -19.99 24.28
N VAL A 13 -10.70 -19.63 24.95
CA VAL A 13 -11.33 -18.30 24.80
C VAL A 13 -10.40 -17.18 25.27
N ILE A 14 -9.71 -17.38 26.40
CA ILE A 14 -8.75 -16.39 26.93
C ILE A 14 -7.60 -16.18 25.95
N VAL A 15 -7.03 -17.26 25.40
CA VAL A 15 -5.93 -17.18 24.43
C VAL A 15 -6.37 -16.42 23.17
N VAL A 16 -7.55 -16.73 22.63
CA VAL A 16 -8.09 -16.03 21.46
C VAL A 16 -8.31 -14.55 21.76
N ALA A 17 -8.86 -14.22 22.93
CA ALA A 17 -9.07 -12.84 23.34
C ALA A 17 -7.74 -12.05 23.44
N LEU A 18 -6.68 -12.66 24.00
CA LEU A 18 -5.35 -12.06 24.08
C LEU A 18 -4.73 -11.83 22.69
N LEU A 19 -4.89 -12.78 21.76
CA LEU A 19 -4.40 -12.62 20.38
C LEU A 19 -5.10 -11.48 19.65
N ILE A 20 -6.43 -11.37 19.79
CA ILE A 20 -7.20 -10.27 19.19
C ILE A 20 -6.79 -8.93 19.81
N ALA A 21 -6.71 -8.85 21.14
CA ALA A 21 -6.29 -7.63 21.83
C ALA A 21 -4.87 -7.21 21.42
N GLY A 22 -3.94 -8.16 21.37
CA GLY A 22 -2.57 -7.93 20.90
C GLY A 22 -2.52 -7.44 19.45
N PHE A 23 -3.33 -8.03 18.56
CA PHE A 23 -3.42 -7.59 17.17
C PHE A 23 -3.99 -6.18 17.01
N VAL A 24 -5.03 -5.84 17.77
CA VAL A 24 -5.64 -4.50 17.75
C VAL A 24 -4.66 -3.45 18.28
N LEU A 25 -3.97 -3.74 19.39
CA LEU A 25 -2.93 -2.86 19.92
C LEU A 25 -1.78 -2.70 18.93
N TYR A 26 -1.29 -3.78 18.33
CA TYR A 26 -0.27 -3.73 17.28
C TYR A 26 -0.70 -2.83 16.10
N ARG A 27 -1.92 -3.00 15.60
CA ARG A 27 -2.50 -2.16 14.54
C ARG A 27 -2.58 -0.68 14.94
N ALA A 28 -2.89 -0.38 16.20
CA ALA A 28 -2.95 0.99 16.71
C ALA A 28 -1.55 1.61 16.82
N PHE A 29 -0.55 0.87 17.30
CA PHE A 29 0.82 1.37 17.49
C PHE A 29 1.62 1.49 16.18
N VAL A 30 1.51 0.51 15.29
CA VAL A 30 2.25 0.55 14.00
C VAL A 30 1.62 1.53 13.02
N GLY A 31 0.42 2.03 13.35
CA GLY A 31 -0.45 2.74 12.43
C GLY A 31 -0.95 1.78 11.36
N THR A 32 -2.20 1.93 10.97
CA THR A 32 -2.62 1.47 9.65
C THR A 32 -1.86 2.33 8.65
N ARG A 33 -0.61 1.96 8.31
CA ARG A 33 -0.03 2.41 7.03
C ARG A 33 -1.10 2.03 6.03
N PRO A 34 -1.79 3.01 5.39
CA PRO A 34 -2.68 2.64 4.33
C PRO A 34 -1.79 1.86 3.38
N SER A 35 -2.15 0.60 3.12
CA SER A 35 -1.68 -0.07 1.92
C SER A 35 -2.22 0.82 0.84
N ALA A 36 -1.43 1.82 0.42
CA ALA A 36 -1.86 2.86 -0.47
C ALA A 36 -2.24 2.12 -1.74
N ALA A 37 -3.54 1.91 -1.94
CA ALA A 37 -4.04 1.40 -3.19
C ALA A 37 -3.37 2.26 -4.25
N PRO A 38 -2.69 1.66 -5.25
CA PRO A 38 -1.94 2.43 -6.21
C PRO A 38 -2.85 3.52 -6.76
N SER A 39 -2.44 4.78 -6.64
CA SER A 39 -3.24 5.89 -7.18
C SER A 39 -3.47 5.62 -8.66
N GLN A 40 -4.61 6.04 -9.22
CA GLN A 40 -4.85 5.87 -10.66
C GLN A 40 -3.72 6.48 -11.49
N THR A 41 -3.15 7.59 -11.02
CA THR A 41 -1.94 8.21 -11.57
C THR A 41 -0.73 7.29 -11.50
N GLY A 42 -0.47 6.63 -10.37
CA GLY A 42 0.62 5.65 -10.22
C GLY A 42 0.48 4.43 -11.14
N LEU A 43 -0.75 3.93 -11.32
CA LEU A 43 -1.03 2.83 -12.26
C LEU A 43 -0.75 3.24 -13.70
N LYS A 44 -1.23 4.42 -14.11
CA LYS A 44 -1.02 4.94 -15.46
C LYS A 44 0.46 5.20 -15.75
N ILE A 45 1.20 5.74 -14.78
CA ILE A 45 2.65 5.92 -14.91
C ILE A 45 3.35 4.56 -15.04
N ASN A 46 2.96 3.56 -14.25
CA ASN A 46 3.54 2.22 -14.36
C ASN A 46 3.31 1.59 -15.76
N GLU A 47 2.14 1.82 -16.35
CA GLU A 47 1.85 1.42 -17.74
C GLU A 47 2.77 2.15 -18.73
N LEU A 48 2.95 3.46 -18.56
CA LEU A 48 3.87 4.25 -19.40
C LEU A 48 5.32 3.76 -19.28
N VAL A 49 5.78 3.42 -18.07
CA VAL A 49 7.11 2.85 -17.84
C VAL A 49 7.25 1.50 -18.57
N ASN A 50 6.26 0.62 -18.44
CA ASN A 50 6.26 -0.68 -19.10
C ASN A 50 6.25 -0.56 -20.63
N ARG A 51 5.52 0.43 -21.17
CA ARG A 51 5.44 0.67 -22.63
C ARG A 51 6.74 1.25 -23.19
N THR A 52 7.39 2.13 -22.46
CA THR A 52 8.57 2.89 -22.93
C THR A 52 9.90 2.34 -22.44
N GLY A 53 9.89 1.33 -21.55
CA GLY A 53 11.08 0.87 -20.84
C GLY A 53 11.67 1.94 -19.90
N GLY A 54 10.88 2.95 -19.53
CA GLY A 54 11.34 4.09 -18.74
C GLY A 54 12.14 5.14 -19.52
N ASP A 55 12.00 5.24 -20.85
CA ASP A 55 12.58 6.35 -21.64
C ASP A 55 11.54 7.46 -21.90
N ALA A 56 11.77 8.65 -21.33
CA ALA A 56 10.86 9.79 -21.49
C ALA A 56 10.82 10.35 -22.91
N ARG A 57 11.79 10.02 -23.78
CA ARG A 57 11.77 10.43 -25.20
C ARG A 57 10.64 9.77 -25.98
N LEU A 58 10.19 8.61 -25.53
CA LEU A 58 9.09 7.83 -26.11
C LEU A 58 7.72 8.25 -25.56
N LEU A 59 7.69 9.23 -24.66
CA LEU A 59 6.46 9.79 -24.11
C LEU A 59 5.99 10.99 -24.94
N SER A 60 4.67 11.13 -25.06
CA SER A 60 4.06 12.34 -25.60
C SER A 60 4.38 13.56 -24.69
N PRO A 61 4.27 14.79 -25.20
CA PRO A 61 4.44 15.99 -24.38
C PRO A 61 3.48 16.03 -23.17
N GLU A 62 2.25 15.56 -23.35
CA GLU A 62 1.23 15.49 -22.29
C GLU A 62 1.59 14.45 -21.22
N GLU A 63 2.08 13.27 -21.65
CA GLU A 63 2.52 12.21 -20.73
C GLU A 63 3.73 12.67 -19.91
N ARG A 64 4.69 13.39 -20.51
CA ARG A 64 5.81 13.99 -19.77
C ARG A 64 5.36 15.00 -18.73
N ALA A 65 4.41 15.86 -19.06
CA ALA A 65 3.85 16.82 -18.10
C ALA A 65 3.18 16.11 -16.92
N MET A 66 2.42 15.03 -17.18
CA MET A 66 1.80 14.21 -16.14
C MET A 66 2.84 13.54 -15.22
N VAL A 67 3.91 12.97 -15.78
CA VAL A 67 4.98 12.36 -15.00
C VAL A 67 5.68 13.41 -14.14
N LYS A 68 5.95 14.60 -14.70
CA LYS A 68 6.59 15.71 -13.96
C LYS A 68 5.72 16.20 -12.79
N ASP A 69 4.42 16.43 -13.03
CA ASP A 69 3.45 16.80 -11.99
C ASP A 69 3.34 15.73 -10.89
N ALA A 70 3.37 14.44 -11.27
CA ALA A 70 3.32 13.35 -10.31
C ALA A 70 4.60 13.23 -9.45
N ILE A 71 5.77 13.58 -10.00
CA ILE A 71 7.03 13.68 -9.24
C ILE A 71 6.97 14.86 -8.28
N GLU A 72 6.51 16.02 -8.73
CA GLU A 72 6.40 17.23 -7.92
C GLU A 72 5.45 17.03 -6.72
N LYS A 73 4.31 16.37 -6.97
CA LYS A 73 3.34 15.99 -5.93
C LYS A 73 3.78 14.81 -5.06
N ARG A 74 5.00 14.27 -5.26
CA ARG A 74 5.56 13.11 -4.54
C ARG A 74 4.69 11.86 -4.63
N ILE A 75 3.94 11.70 -5.72
CA ILE A 75 3.12 10.50 -5.98
C ILE A 75 4.03 9.37 -6.46
N ILE A 76 5.07 9.71 -7.25
CA ILE A 76 6.08 8.76 -7.73
C ILE A 76 7.49 9.28 -7.42
N PRO A 77 8.48 8.39 -7.22
CA PRO A 77 9.86 8.81 -7.00
C PRO A 77 10.47 9.42 -8.27
N PRO A 78 11.41 10.37 -8.14
CA PRO A 78 12.20 10.86 -9.26
C PRO A 78 13.09 9.74 -9.82
N GLY A 79 13.39 9.79 -11.12
CA GLY A 79 14.31 8.84 -11.77
C GLY A 79 13.66 7.58 -12.34
N ILE A 80 12.33 7.44 -12.27
CA ILE A 80 11.60 6.35 -12.94
C ILE A 80 11.74 6.43 -14.47
N PHE A 81 11.79 7.64 -15.02
CA PHE A 81 12.06 7.87 -16.44
C PHE A 81 13.44 8.49 -16.64
N ARG A 82 14.19 7.94 -17.59
CA ARG A 82 15.44 8.50 -18.12
C ARG A 82 15.10 9.60 -19.12
N ASN A 83 15.96 10.61 -19.23
CA ASN A 83 15.80 11.74 -20.16
C ASN A 83 14.49 12.56 -19.95
N LEU A 84 14.02 12.67 -18.70
CA LEU A 84 12.81 13.42 -18.36
C LEU A 84 13.03 14.96 -18.33
N GLU A 85 14.27 15.42 -18.56
CA GLU A 85 14.65 16.83 -18.62
C GLU A 85 14.12 17.54 -19.88
#